data_AF-A0A3M1BLM5-F1
#
_entry.id   AF-A0A3M1BLM5-F1
#
_cell.length_a   1.000
_cell.length_b   1.000
_cell.length_c   1.000
_cell.angle_alpha   90.00
_cell.angle_beta   90.00
_cell.angle_gamma   90.00
#
_symmetry.space_group_name_H-M   'P 1'
#
loop_
_entity.id
_entity.type
_entity.pdbx_description
1 polymer ?
#
loop_
_entity_poly.entity_id
_entity_poly.type
_entity_poly.pdbx_seq_one_letter_code
_entity_poly.pdbx_strand_id
1 'polypeptide(L)'
;NDQLELMPNIMIKWVDQAPLDADINFNVRYLDRIMGGLNYRVGGNKNGDSLGLLFYFQANQKIGAGLAYELTISDIKKYESGTLELVIRYDLRDEKTNLENPRFFKKQ
;
A
#
# COMPACT_ATOMS: atom_id res chain seq x y z
N ASN A 1 24.38 -1.65 1.16
CA ASN A 1 23.95 -0.41 0.49
C ASN A 1 22.42 -0.46 0.56
N ASP A 2 21.86 -0.10 1.72
CA ASP A 2 20.55 -0.61 2.18
C ASP A 2 19.49 0.51 2.24
N GLN A 3 19.63 1.51 1.36
CA GLN A 3 18.76 2.68 1.36
C GLN A 3 17.47 2.46 0.57
N LEU A 4 17.40 1.38 -0.22
CA LEU A 4 16.27 1.05 -1.07
C LEU A 4 15.68 -0.29 -0.64
N GLU A 5 14.40 -0.30 -0.25
CA GLU A 5 13.64 -1.47 0.14
C GLU A 5 12.53 -1.71 -0.90
N LEU A 6 12.50 -2.91 -1.49
CA LEU A 6 11.45 -3.34 -2.41
C LEU A 6 10.48 -4.25 -1.67
N MET A 7 9.19 -3.93 -1.74
CA MET A 7 8.13 -4.58 -0.96
C MET A 7 7.00 -5.05 -1.89
N PRO A 8 7.20 -6.12 -2.67
CA PRO A 8 6.12 -6.77 -3.41
C PRO A 8 5.18 -7.52 -2.44
N ASN A 9 3.89 -7.48 -2.70
CA ASN A 9 2.87 -8.20 -1.93
C ASN A 9 1.74 -8.68 -2.86
N ILE A 10 1.23 -9.88 -2.59
CA ILE A 10 0.06 -10.45 -3.27
C ILE A 10 -0.88 -10.98 -2.20
N MET A 11 -2.16 -10.62 -2.30
CA MET A 11 -3.21 -11.10 -1.40
C MET A 11 -4.30 -11.77 -2.23
N ILE A 12 -4.66 -13.00 -1.89
CA ILE A 12 -5.77 -13.73 -2.51
C ILE A 12 -6.92 -13.78 -1.50
N LYS A 13 -8.13 -13.43 -1.92
CA LYS A 13 -9.34 -13.44 -1.10
C LYS A 13 -10.30 -14.50 -1.63
N TRP A 14 -10.65 -15.44 -0.76
CA TRP A 14 -11.61 -16.51 -1.07
C TRP A 14 -12.76 -16.47 -0.08
N VAL A 15 -13.98 -16.36 -0.58
CA VAL A 15 -15.22 -16.43 0.20
C VAL A 15 -16.15 -17.40 -0.51
N ASP A 16 -16.80 -18.27 0.25
CA ASP A 16 -17.74 -19.23 -0.31
C ASP A 16 -18.90 -18.50 -1.02
N GLN A 17 -19.25 -18.96 -2.22
CA GLN A 17 -20.25 -18.34 -3.11
C GLN A 17 -19.95 -16.90 -3.60
N ALA A 18 -18.75 -16.38 -3.40
CA ALA A 18 -18.31 -15.12 -3.99
C ALA A 18 -17.30 -15.35 -5.14
N PRO A 19 -17.20 -14.42 -6.10
CA PRO A 19 -16.11 -14.42 -7.07
C PRO A 19 -14.75 -14.36 -6.37
N LEU A 20 -13.76 -15.09 -6.90
CA LEU A 20 -12.37 -15.01 -6.47
C LEU A 20 -11.83 -13.59 -6.72
N ASP A 21 -11.16 -13.02 -5.72
CA ASP A 21 -10.56 -11.68 -5.77
C ASP A 21 -9.08 -11.76 -5.35
N ALA A 22 -8.25 -10.87 -5.89
CA ALA A 22 -6.85 -10.77 -5.50
C ALA A 22 -6.32 -9.34 -5.61
N ASP A 23 -5.43 -8.93 -4.71
CA ASP A 23 -4.73 -7.66 -4.77
C ASP A 23 -3.24 -7.89 -5.01
N ILE A 24 -2.68 -7.20 -6.00
CA ILE A 24 -1.25 -7.16 -6.30
C ILE A 24 -0.74 -5.77 -5.92
N ASN A 25 0.28 -5.72 -5.08
CA ASN A 25 0.86 -4.47 -4.58
C ASN A 25 2.37 -4.49 -4.76
N PHE A 26 2.91 -3.36 -5.18
CA PHE A 26 4.35 -3.18 -5.29
C PHE A 26 4.72 -1.84 -4.70
N ASN A 27 5.45 -1.84 -3.58
CA ASN A 27 5.95 -0.63 -2.95
C ASN A 27 7.47 -0.58 -3.01
N VAL A 28 8.00 0.63 -3.14
CA VAL A 28 9.41 0.96 -3.05
C VAL A 28 9.57 1.98 -1.94
N ARG A 29 10.45 1.71 -0.99
CA ARG A 29 10.79 2.63 0.08
C ARG A 29 12.24 3.04 -0.01
N TYR A 30 12.49 4.32 0.17
CA TYR A 30 13.80 4.94 0.14
C TYR A 30 14.09 5.65 1.47
N LEU A 31 15.25 5.36 2.05
CA LEU A 31 15.78 5.94 3.30
C LEU A 31 14.82 5.84 4.49
N ASP A 32 13.95 4.82 4.53
CA ASP A 32 12.87 4.69 5.53
C ASP A 32 11.96 5.93 5.65
N ARG A 33 11.96 6.80 4.63
CA ARG A 33 11.27 8.09 4.68
C ARG A 33 10.31 8.29 3.53
N ILE A 34 10.68 7.88 2.32
CA ILE A 34 9.85 8.08 1.14
C ILE A 34 9.38 6.72 0.68
N MET A 35 8.09 6.53 0.48
CA MET A 35 7.52 5.32 -0.08
C MET A 35 6.61 5.66 -1.25
N GLY A 36 6.83 4.98 -2.37
CA GLY A 36 5.96 5.03 -3.55
C GLY A 36 5.42 3.64 -3.82
N GLY A 37 4.19 3.54 -4.32
CA GLY A 37 3.52 2.28 -4.51
C GLY A 37 2.55 2.25 -5.67
N LEU A 38 2.39 1.07 -6.24
CA LEU A 38 1.34 0.73 -7.19
C LEU A 38 0.50 -0.40 -6.61
N ASN A 39 -0.81 -0.32 -6.79
CA ASN A 39 -1.73 -1.41 -6.47
C ASN A 39 -2.60 -1.73 -7.68
N TYR A 40 -2.89 -3.01 -7.86
CA TYR A 40 -3.81 -3.51 -8.88
C TYR A 40 -4.74 -4.53 -8.24
N ARG A 41 -6.05 -4.27 -8.31
CA ARG A 41 -7.07 -5.17 -7.79
C ARG A 41 -7.63 -6.02 -8.93
N VAL A 42 -7.44 -7.31 -8.79
CA VAL A 42 -7.91 -8.35 -9.70
C VAL A 42 -9.26 -8.84 -9.22
N GLY A 43 -10.32 -8.42 -9.88
CA GLY A 43 -11.67 -8.77 -9.50
C GLY A 43 -12.67 -8.07 -10.40
N GLY A 44 -13.96 -8.20 -10.07
CA GLY A 44 -15.03 -7.62 -10.88
C GLY A 44 -15.19 -8.35 -12.22
N ASN A 45 -14.62 -7.79 -13.30
CA ASN A 45 -14.79 -8.21 -14.70
C ASN A 45 -13.45 -8.46 -15.43
N LYS A 46 -13.49 -8.67 -16.77
CA LYS A 46 -12.36 -9.15 -17.60
C LYS A 46 -11.05 -8.33 -17.53
N ASN A 47 -11.11 -7.04 -17.16
CA ASN A 47 -9.96 -6.13 -17.22
C ASN A 47 -9.34 -5.82 -15.83
N GLY A 48 -9.87 -6.40 -14.75
CA GLY A 48 -9.57 -6.02 -13.36
C GLY A 48 -10.53 -4.96 -12.81
N ASP A 49 -10.41 -4.68 -11.52
CA ASP A 49 -11.35 -3.80 -10.81
C ASP A 49 -10.82 -2.37 -10.67
N SER A 50 -9.62 -2.22 -10.10
CA SER A 50 -9.00 -0.92 -9.88
C SER A 50 -7.47 -0.95 -10.02
N LEU A 51 -6.92 0.23 -10.30
CA LEU A 51 -5.49 0.51 -10.33
C LEU A 51 -5.24 1.74 -9.45
N GLY A 52 -4.30 1.66 -8.52
CA GLY A 52 -3.99 2.77 -7.64
C GLY A 52 -2.52 3.10 -7.51
N LEU A 53 -2.28 4.36 -7.13
CA LEU A 53 -1.00 4.95 -6.81
C LEU A 53 -0.96 5.29 -5.33
N LEU A 54 0.19 5.10 -4.70
CA LEU A 54 0.44 5.47 -3.32
C LEU A 54 1.73 6.28 -3.22
N PHE A 55 1.68 7.36 -2.45
CA PHE A 55 2.85 8.12 -2.02
C PHE A 55 2.77 8.33 -0.51
N TYR A 56 3.87 8.13 0.19
CA TYR A 56 3.97 8.36 1.62
C TYR A 56 5.34 8.96 1.97
N PHE A 57 5.32 9.93 2.87
CA PHE A 57 6.50 10.62 3.37
C PHE A 57 6.50 10.66 4.90
N GLN A 58 7.56 10.14 5.50
CA GLN A 58 7.85 10.23 6.92
C GLN A 58 8.74 11.46 7.17
N ALA A 59 8.16 12.53 7.72
CA ALA A 59 8.86 13.78 7.97
C ALA A 59 9.87 13.65 9.13
N ASN A 60 9.47 12.94 10.19
CA ASN A 60 10.33 12.61 11.34
C ASN A 60 9.83 11.31 11.99
N GLN A 61 10.46 10.84 13.07
CA GLN A 61 10.07 9.57 13.73
C GLN A 61 8.62 9.52 14.25
N LYS A 62 7.91 10.66 14.35
CA LYS A 62 6.54 10.74 14.86
C LYS A 62 5.50 11.11 13.82
N ILE A 63 5.88 11.87 12.79
CA ILE A 63 4.95 12.47 11.83
C ILE A 63 5.24 11.92 10.44
N GLY A 64 4.19 11.43 9.79
CA GLY A 64 4.18 11.13 8.37
C GLY A 64 2.88 11.54 7.71
N ALA A 65 2.90 11.63 6.39
CA ALA A 65 1.73 11.92 5.58
C ALA A 65 1.76 11.08 4.31
N GLY A 66 0.60 10.76 3.77
CA GLY A 66 0.44 10.01 2.54
C GLY A 66 -0.72 10.52 1.70
N LEU A 67 -0.62 10.19 0.42
CA LEU A 67 -1.65 10.42 -0.58
C LEU A 67 -1.82 9.14 -1.38
N ALA A 68 -3.06 8.73 -1.58
CA ALA A 68 -3.40 7.59 -2.42
C ALA A 68 -4.42 8.04 -3.47
N TYR A 69 -4.26 7.53 -4.68
CA TYR A 69 -5.22 7.75 -5.76
C TYR A 69 -5.60 6.41 -6.37
N GLU A 70 -6.87 6.07 -6.36
CA GLU A 70 -7.38 4.82 -6.91
C GLU A 70 -8.31 5.10 -8.10
N LEU A 71 -8.04 4.45 -9.24
CA LEU A 71 -8.81 4.52 -10.46
C LEU A 71 -9.57 3.22 -10.65
N THR A 72 -10.89 3.30 -10.68
CA THR A 72 -11.75 2.18 -11.07
C THR A 72 -11.63 1.96 -12.59
N ILE A 73 -11.31 0.74 -13.00
CA ILE A 73 -11.11 0.35 -14.41
C ILE A 73 -12.14 -0.67 -14.90
N SER A 74 -12.93 -1.24 -14.00
CA SER A 74 -14.06 -2.11 -14.31
C SER A 74 -15.21 -1.34 -14.97
N ASP A 75 -16.25 -2.07 -15.37
CA ASP A 75 -17.39 -1.50 -16.12
C ASP A 75 -18.16 -0.43 -15.33
N ILE A 76 -17.99 -0.39 -14.00
CA ILE A 76 -18.54 0.65 -13.12
C ILE A 76 -17.79 1.99 -13.20
N LYS A 77 -16.64 2.07 -13.91
CA LYS A 77 -15.93 3.33 -14.19
C LYS A 77 -16.83 4.42 -14.79
N LYS A 78 -17.93 4.06 -15.46
CA LYS A 78 -18.90 5.03 -16.00
C LYS A 78 -19.62 5.83 -14.91
N TYR A 79 -19.65 5.31 -13.69
CA TYR A 79 -20.33 5.88 -12.54
C TYR A 79 -19.34 6.37 -11.47
N GLU A 80 -18.06 5.98 -11.56
CA GLU A 80 -17.01 6.33 -10.60
C GLU A 80 -15.81 6.98 -11.28
N SER A 81 -15.40 8.15 -10.80
CA SER A 81 -14.28 8.91 -11.37
C SER A 81 -12.93 8.61 -10.71
N GLY A 82 -12.91 7.68 -9.75
CA GLY A 82 -11.76 7.39 -8.89
C GLY A 82 -11.82 8.14 -7.56
N THR A 83 -10.89 7.80 -6.66
CA THR A 83 -10.86 8.31 -5.28
C THR A 83 -9.49 8.87 -4.97
N LEU A 84 -9.45 10.07 -4.40
CA LEU A 84 -8.24 10.70 -3.86
C LEU A 84 -8.31 10.70 -2.34
N GLU A 85 -7.35 10.06 -1.69
CA GLU A 85 -7.28 9.93 -0.24
C GLU A 85 -6.02 10.60 0.30
N LEU A 86 -6.16 11.25 1.45
CA LEU A 86 -5.09 11.90 2.19
C LEU A 86 -5.02 11.30 3.59
N VAL A 87 -3.82 10.94 4.02
CA VAL A 87 -3.56 10.35 5.34
C VAL A 87 -2.50 11.16 6.06
N ILE A 88 -2.73 11.41 7.35
CA ILE A 88 -1.72 11.95 8.26
C ILE A 88 -1.57 10.95 9.41
N ARG A 89 -0.32 10.61 9.72
CA ARG A 89 0.04 9.72 10.82
C ARG A 89 0.79 10.50 11.88
N TYR A 90 0.37 10.35 13.13
CA TYR A 90 1.09 10.84 14.30
C TYR A 90 1.28 9.72 15.33
N ASP A 91 2.54 9.44 15.67
CA ASP A 91 2.88 8.45 16.69
C ASP A 91 3.00 9.13 18.07
N LEU A 92 2.11 8.75 18.99
CA LEU A 92 2.00 9.33 20.34
C LEU A 92 3.12 8.89 21.30
N ARG A 93 3.86 7.84 20.96
CA ARG A 93 4.91 7.24 21.79
C ARG A 93 6.25 7.36 21.07
N ASP A 94 7.30 7.63 21.83
CA ASP A 94 8.66 7.55 21.33
C ASP A 94 9.02 6.11 20.96
N GLU A 95 9.80 5.93 19.90
CA GLU A 95 10.35 4.63 19.51
C GLU A 95 11.14 4.06 20.69
N LYS A 96 10.64 2.97 21.27
CA LYS A 96 11.45 2.17 22.20
C LYS A 96 12.51 1.47 21.36
N THR A 97 13.78 1.62 21.75
CA THR A 97 14.98 1.05 21.10
C THR A 97 14.99 -0.48 21.01
N ASN A 98 13.96 -1.17 21.52
CA ASN A 98 13.89 -2.63 21.60
C ASN A 98 12.57 -3.18 21.04
N LEU A 99 12.02 -2.54 20.00
CA LEU A 99 10.92 -3.08 19.21
C LEU A 99 11.52 -3.95 18.09
N GLU A 100 11.68 -5.24 18.36
CA GLU A 100 11.93 -6.21 17.31
C GLU A 100 10.68 -6.33 16.43
N ASN A 101 10.79 -5.95 15.17
CA ASN A 101 9.73 -6.14 14.20
C ASN A 101 9.84 -7.57 13.63
N PRO A 102 8.89 -8.49 13.93
CA PRO A 102 8.97 -9.87 13.47
C PRO A 102 8.89 -9.99 11.94
N ARG A 103 8.53 -8.93 11.21
CA ARG A 103 8.56 -8.89 9.75
C ARG A 103 9.97 -8.66 9.20
N PHE A 104 10.87 -8.07 9.98
CA PHE A 104 12.25 -7.78 9.60
C PHE A 104 13.21 -8.57 10.49
N PHE A 105 13.45 -9.83 10.12
CA PHE A 105 14.56 -10.57 10.72
C PHE A 105 15.87 -9.93 10.25
N LYS A 106 16.62 -9.32 11.18
CA LYS A 106 18.01 -8.95 10.90
C LYS A 106 18.77 -10.25 10.62
N LYS A 107 19.29 -10.39 9.40
CA LYS A 107 20.25 -11.43 9.08
C LYS A 107 21.51 -11.15 9.93
N GLN A 108 21.86 -12.07 10.83
CA GLN A 108 23.11 -12.02 11.60
C GLN A 108 24.32 -12.25 10.69
#